data_AF-A0A2E6HB51-F1
#
_entry.id   AF-A0A2E6HB51-F1
#
_cell.length_a   1.000
_cell.length_b   1.000
_cell.length_c   1.000
_cell.angle_alpha   90.00
_cell.angle_beta   90.00
_cell.angle_gamma   90.00
#
_symmetry.space_group_name_H-M   'P 1'
#
loop_
_entity.id
_entity.type
_entity.pdbx_description
1 polymer ?
#
loop_
_entity_poly.entity_id
_entity_poly.type
_entity_poly.pdbx_seq_one_letter_code
_entity_poly.pdbx_strand_id
1 'polypeptide(L)'
;MATSNQSLLLKIEQRVSTLLKTKTPKEDLQDMYRLQKEHTPHLTQEEAEDYVILGLIETHKDHELDHLWYQYKNALEEGVTEAA
;
A
#
# COMPACT_ATOMS: atom_id res chain seq x y z
N MET A 1 -18.12 -11.72 4.58
CA MET A 1 -17.00 -12.07 3.68
C MET A 1 -16.21 -10.79 3.48
N ALA A 2 -14.90 -10.76 3.76
CA ALA A 2 -14.08 -9.58 3.44
C ALA A 2 -14.07 -9.42 1.92
N THR A 3 -14.24 -8.21 1.41
CA THR A 3 -14.08 -7.94 -0.03
C THR A 3 -12.65 -8.29 -0.44
N SER A 4 -12.43 -8.71 -1.69
CA SER A 4 -11.11 -9.12 -2.21
C SER A 4 -10.02 -8.08 -1.85
N ASN A 5 -10.37 -6.79 -1.93
CA ASN A 5 -9.48 -5.66 -1.66
C ASN A 5 -9.08 -5.56 -0.17
N GLN A 6 -10.00 -5.84 0.76
CA GLN A 6 -9.67 -5.87 2.19
C GLN A 6 -8.71 -7.02 2.53
N SER A 7 -8.89 -8.18 1.87
CA SER A 7 -7.98 -9.32 2.04
C SER A 7 -6.57 -9.00 1.53
N LEU A 8 -6.46 -8.34 0.37
CA LEU A 8 -5.17 -7.91 -0.19
C LEU A 8 -4.47 -6.86 0.68
N LEU A 9 -5.20 -5.88 1.17
CA LEU A 9 -4.66 -4.86 2.09
C LEU A 9 -4.09 -5.49 3.37
N LEU A 10 -4.79 -6.45 3.97
CA LEU A 10 -4.29 -7.17 5.14
C LEU A 10 -2.99 -7.94 4.86
N LYS A 11 -2.86 -8.53 3.66
CA LYS A 11 -1.61 -9.21 3.26
C LYS A 11 -0.46 -8.22 3.06
N ILE A 12 -0.75 -7.05 2.48
CA ILE A 12 0.23 -5.96 2.35
C ILE A 12 0.70 -5.53 3.74
N GLU A 13 -0.22 -5.24 4.66
CA GLU A 13 0.12 -4.87 6.05
C GLU A 13 0.97 -5.95 6.75
N GLN A 14 0.64 -7.23 6.57
CA GLN A 14 1.42 -8.34 7.12
C GLN A 14 2.83 -8.42 6.52
N ARG A 15 2.97 -8.21 5.20
CA ARG A 15 4.29 -8.19 4.55
C ARG A 15 5.12 -7.01 5.05
N VAL A 16 4.52 -5.82 5.14
CA VAL A 16 5.16 -4.62 5.69
C VAL A 16 5.57 -4.82 7.15
N SER A 17 4.74 -5.45 7.97
CA SER A 17 5.09 -5.84 9.35
C SER A 17 6.37 -6.68 9.40
N THR A 18 6.50 -7.62 8.47
CA THR A 18 7.69 -8.48 8.36
C THR A 18 8.93 -7.69 7.92
N LEU A 19 8.79 -6.82 6.93
CA LEU A 19 9.88 -5.99 6.39
C LEU A 19 10.41 -4.99 7.43
N LEU A 20 9.51 -4.27 8.09
CA LEU A 20 9.83 -3.23 9.06
C LEU A 20 10.02 -3.79 10.49
N LYS A 21 9.76 -5.09 10.69
CA LYS A 21 9.79 -5.77 12.00
C LYS A 21 8.92 -5.07 13.05
N THR A 22 7.79 -4.53 12.61
CA THR A 22 6.83 -3.80 13.44
C THR A 22 5.64 -4.68 13.82
N LYS A 23 5.01 -4.36 14.94
CA LYS A 23 3.75 -5.00 15.38
C LYS A 23 2.51 -4.19 14.98
N THR A 24 2.71 -2.96 14.49
CA THR A 24 1.67 -1.98 14.17
C THR A 24 1.82 -1.49 12.73
N PRO A 25 1.89 -2.39 11.72
CA PRO A 25 2.18 -2.01 10.34
C PRO A 25 1.21 -0.99 9.75
N LYS A 26 -0.05 -1.01 10.18
CA LYS A 26 -1.06 -0.06 9.74
C LYS A 26 -0.77 1.36 10.22
N GLU A 27 -0.41 1.51 11.49
CA GLU A 27 -0.07 2.83 12.06
C GLU A 27 1.22 3.36 11.43
N ASP A 28 2.22 2.49 11.27
CA ASP A 28 3.48 2.84 10.63
C ASP A 28 3.27 3.29 9.17
N LEU A 29 2.46 2.57 8.40
CA LEU A 29 2.10 2.97 7.03
C LEU A 29 1.36 4.31 7.02
N GLN A 30 0.38 4.51 7.92
CA GLN A 30 -0.34 5.79 8.02
C GLN A 30 0.59 6.96 8.31
N ASP A 31 1.56 6.79 9.20
CA ASP A 31 2.56 7.80 9.49
C ASP A 31 3.50 8.04 8.31
N MET A 32 3.95 6.98 7.62
CA MET A 32 4.76 7.11 6.41
C MET A 32 3.99 7.83 5.30
N TYR A 33 2.72 7.51 5.07
CA TYR A 33 1.87 8.19 4.08
C TYR A 33 1.70 9.66 4.41
N ARG A 34 1.44 9.99 5.69
CA ARG A 34 1.33 11.37 6.15
C ARG A 34 2.62 12.14 5.91
N LEU A 35 3.76 11.59 6.32
CA LEU A 35 5.07 12.22 6.12
C LEU A 35 5.40 12.40 4.64
N GLN A 36 5.16 11.37 3.82
CA GLN A 36 5.38 11.44 2.38
C GLN A 36 4.55 12.59 1.77
N LYS A 37 3.28 12.70 2.15
CA LYS A 37 2.38 13.76 1.69
C LYS A 37 2.82 15.16 2.14
N GLU A 38 3.29 15.30 3.38
CA GLU A 38 3.85 16.55 3.90
C GLU A 38 5.09 16.99 3.10
N HIS A 39 5.96 16.05 2.71
CA HIS A 39 7.15 16.31 1.91
C HIS A 39 6.89 16.48 0.42
N THR A 40 5.77 15.95 -0.09
CA THR A 40 5.38 16.00 -1.51
C THR A 40 3.98 16.61 -1.68
N PRO A 41 3.77 17.88 -1.28
CA PRO A 41 2.44 18.49 -1.25
C PRO A 41 1.75 18.56 -2.61
N HIS A 42 2.53 18.53 -3.70
CA HIS A 42 2.06 18.57 -5.09
C HIS A 42 1.46 17.24 -5.59
N LEU A 43 1.75 16.11 -4.95
CA LEU A 43 1.16 14.82 -5.29
C LEU A 43 -0.26 14.72 -4.73
N THR A 44 -1.10 13.88 -5.30
CA THR A 44 -2.36 13.47 -4.66
C THR A 44 -2.09 12.59 -3.43
N GLN A 45 -3.12 12.34 -2.61
CA GLN A 45 -2.99 11.42 -1.49
C GLN A 45 -2.66 10.00 -1.98
N GLU A 46 -3.33 9.54 -3.02
CA GLU A 46 -3.11 8.20 -3.59
C GLU A 46 -1.70 8.04 -4.15
N GLU A 47 -1.20 9.03 -4.91
CA GLU A 47 0.18 9.00 -5.41
C GLU A 47 1.20 8.96 -4.27
N ALA A 48 0.98 9.73 -3.19
CA ALA A 48 1.85 9.70 -2.03
C ALA A 48 1.88 8.32 -1.34
N GLU A 49 0.74 7.65 -1.25
CA GLU A 49 0.64 6.27 -0.74
C GLU A 49 1.38 5.27 -1.65
N ASP A 50 1.18 5.38 -2.97
CA ASP A 50 1.89 4.57 -3.97
C ASP A 50 3.42 4.72 -3.81
N TYR A 51 3.93 5.95 -3.64
CA TYR A 51 5.37 6.18 -3.46
C TYR A 51 5.96 5.53 -2.20
N VAL A 52 5.20 5.47 -1.10
CA VAL A 52 5.66 4.79 0.11
C VAL A 52 5.79 3.29 -0.13
N ILE A 53 4.80 2.66 -0.76
CA ILE A 53 4.85 1.22 -1.05
C ILE A 53 5.97 0.91 -2.05
N LEU A 54 6.08 1.68 -3.13
CA LEU A 54 7.17 1.53 -4.11
C LEU A 54 8.55 1.74 -3.47
N GLY A 55 8.67 2.70 -2.56
CA GLY A 55 9.89 2.92 -1.79
C GLY A 55 10.26 1.72 -0.92
N LEU A 56 9.29 1.09 -0.25
CA LEU A 56 9.50 -0.13 0.53
C LEU A 56 9.90 -1.31 -0.35
N ILE A 57 9.24 -1.50 -1.49
CA ILE A 57 9.59 -2.53 -2.48
C ILE A 57 11.03 -2.36 -2.94
N GLU A 58 11.41 -1.16 -3.35
CA GLU A 58 12.75 -0.90 -3.89
C GLU A 58 13.85 -1.00 -2.83
N THR A 59 13.58 -0.52 -1.62
CA THR A 59 14.53 -0.57 -0.49
C THR A 59 14.80 -2.01 -0.04
N HIS A 60 13.76 -2.84 0.02
CA HIS A 60 13.86 -4.22 0.50
C HIS A 60 14.00 -5.25 -0.62
N LYS A 61 13.91 -4.84 -1.89
CA LYS A 61 13.85 -5.71 -3.08
C LYS A 61 12.78 -6.80 -2.94
N ASP A 62 11.60 -6.38 -2.49
CA ASP A 62 10.53 -7.28 -2.07
C ASP A 62 9.52 -7.57 -3.19
N HIS A 63 9.77 -8.65 -3.94
CA HIS A 63 8.90 -9.07 -5.04
C HIS A 63 7.49 -9.52 -4.61
N GLU A 64 7.35 -9.97 -3.36
CA GLU A 64 6.04 -10.37 -2.84
C GLU A 64 5.15 -9.15 -2.60
N LEU A 65 5.69 -8.11 -1.96
CA LEU A 65 5.02 -6.84 -1.76
C LEU A 65 4.67 -6.17 -3.10
N ASP A 66 5.58 -6.21 -4.07
CA ASP A 66 5.33 -5.72 -5.43
C ASP A 66 4.12 -6.39 -6.09
N HIS A 67 4.10 -7.72 -6.08
CA HIS A 67 2.99 -8.50 -6.63
C HIS A 67 1.67 -8.26 -5.88
N LEU A 68 1.70 -8.18 -4.54
CA LEU A 68 0.52 -7.88 -3.73
C LEU A 68 -0.04 -6.48 -4.01
N TRP A 69 0.84 -5.49 -4.19
CA TRP A 69 0.46 -4.13 -4.51
C TRP A 69 -0.20 -4.04 -5.90
N TYR A 70 0.40 -4.69 -6.90
CA TYR A 70 -0.16 -4.74 -8.25
C TYR A 70 -1.56 -5.38 -8.27
N GLN A 71 -1.75 -6.49 -7.56
CA GLN A 71 -3.07 -7.12 -7.43
C GLN A 71 -4.09 -6.19 -6.77
N TYR A 72 -3.68 -5.47 -5.72
CA TYR A 72 -4.53 -4.53 -5.03
C TYR A 72 -4.98 -3.37 -5.92
N LYS A 73 -4.06 -2.76 -6.68
CA LYS A 73 -4.37 -1.66 -7.61
C LYS A 73 -5.32 -2.09 -8.72
N ASN A 74 -5.07 -3.25 -9.36
CA ASN A 74 -5.97 -3.77 -10.39
C ASN A 74 -7.39 -4.03 -9.85
N ALA A 75 -7.50 -4.62 -8.66
CA ALA A 75 -8.80 -4.92 -8.07
C ALA A 75 -9.56 -3.66 -7.60
N LEU A 76 -8.87 -2.55 -7.36
CA LEU A 76 -9.51 -1.24 -7.17
C LEU A 76 -10.03 -0.67 -8.49
N GLU A 77 -9.23 -0.72 -9.56
CA GLU A 77 -9.64 -0.25 -10.89
C GLU A 77 -10.84 -1.03 -11.42
N GLU A 78 -10.83 -2.37 -11.33
CA GLU A 78 -11.93 -3.22 -11.76
C GLU A 78 -13.25 -2.88 -11.02
N GLY A 79 -13.18 -2.65 -9.70
CA GLY A 79 -14.33 -2.26 -8.89
C GLY A 79 -14.89 -0.87 -9.19
N VAL A 80 -14.10 0.04 -9.76
CA VAL A 80 -14.56 1.36 -10.23
C VAL A 80 -15.34 1.22 -11.54
N THR A 81 -14.95 0.29 -12.41
CA THR A 81 -15.63 0.03 -13.69
C THR A 81 -17.01 -0.59 -13.56
N GLU A 82 -17.30 -1.37 -12.51
CA GLU A 82 -18.63 -1.98 -12.30
C GLU A 82 -19.65 -1.03 -11.65
N ALA A 83 -19.20 0.10 -11.08
CA ALA A 83 -20.04 1.06 -10.37
C ALA A 83 -20.38 2.33 -11.18
N ALA A 84 -19.88 2.45 -12.41
CA ALA A 84 -20.06 3.60 -13.31
C ALA A 84 -21.00 3.28 -14.48
#